data_AF-A0A7J8KI39-F1
#
_entry.id   AF-A0A7J8KI39-F1
#
_cell.length_a   1.000
_cell.length_b   1.000
_cell.length_c   1.000
_cell.angle_alpha   90.00
_cell.angle_beta   90.00
_cell.angle_gamma   90.00
#
_symmetry.space_group_name_H-M   'P 1'
#
loop_
_entity.id
_entity.type
_entity.pdbx_description
1 polymer ?
#
loop_
_entity_poly.entity_id
_entity_poly.type
_entity_poly.pdbx_seq_one_letter_code
_entity_poly.pdbx_strand_id
1 'polypeptide(L)' 'MIKPRIVLLIFVSGKVVLTGAKVRAEIYEAFENIYPILKGFRKTT' A
#
# COMPACT_ATOMS: atom_id res chain seq x y z
N MET A 1 -6.92 -5.62 -16.03
CA MET A 1 -5.50 -5.22 -15.91
C MET A 1 -5.38 -4.36 -14.66
N ILE A 2 -4.69 -4.82 -13.60
CA ILE A 2 -4.55 -4.03 -12.36
C ILE A 2 -3.51 -2.95 -12.63
N LYS A 3 -3.92 -1.68 -12.48
CA LYS A 3 -3.06 -0.50 -12.58
C LYS A 3 -3.23 0.32 -11.30
N PRO A 4 -2.14 0.88 -10.75
CA PRO A 4 -0.74 0.69 -11.14
C PRO A 4 -0.18 -0.69 -10.75
N ARG A 5 0.79 -1.23 -11.49
CA ARG A 5 1.45 -2.51 -11.16
C ARG A 5 2.52 -2.26 -10.10
N ILE A 6 2.12 -2.28 -8.83
CA ILE A 6 2.98 -2.02 -7.67
C ILE A 6 3.10 -3.27 -6.82
N VAL A 7 4.28 -3.48 -6.24
CA VAL A 7 4.54 -4.51 -5.22
C VAL A 7 4.56 -3.83 -3.86
N LEU A 8 3.84 -4.42 -2.90
CA LEU A 8 3.75 -3.94 -1.53
C LEU A 8 4.37 -4.96 -0.57
N LEU A 9 5.26 -4.51 0.32
CA LEU A 9 5.73 -5.28 1.47
C LEU A 9 5.15 -4.66 2.74
N ILE A 10 4.30 -5.43 3.44
CA ILE A 10 3.58 -4.97 4.63
C ILE A 10 4.18 -5.66 5.86
N PHE A 11 4.54 -4.87 6.87
CA PHE A 11 5.07 -5.37 8.12
C PHE A 11 4.01 -5.30 9.23
N VAL A 12 4.03 -6.26 10.16
CA VAL A 12 3.13 -6.29 11.32
C VAL A 12 3.25 -5.06 12.23
N SER A 13 4.35 -4.32 12.12
CA SER A 13 4.58 -3.03 12.81
C SER A 13 3.77 -1.87 12.22
N GLY A 14 3.06 -2.08 11.10
CA GLY A 14 2.35 -1.03 10.38
C GLY A 14 3.21 -0.30 9.34
N LYS A 15 4.50 -0.61 9.24
CA LYS A 15 5.37 -0.09 8.16
C LYS A 15 5.00 -0.76 6.84
N VAL A 16 5.05 0.02 5.76
CA VAL A 16 4.76 -0.45 4.39
C VAL A 16 5.85 0.05 3.45
N VAL A 17 6.33 -0.83 2.58
CA VAL A 17 7.24 -0.47 1.48
C VAL A 17 6.49 -0.68 0.17
N LEU A 18 6.48 0.34 -0.69
CA LEU A 18 5.89 0.30 -2.03
C LEU A 18 7.03 0.39 -3.05
N THR A 19 7.04 -0.52 -4.03
CA THR A 19 8.06 -0.55 -5.09
C THR A 19 7.46 -0.91 -6.45
N GLY A 20 8.21 -0.64 -7.52
CA GLY A 20 7.79 -0.89 -8.90
C GLY A 20 7.03 0.26 -9.57
N ALA A 21 6.92 1.43 -8.90
CA ALA A 21 6.37 2.63 -9.51
C ALA A 21 7.36 3.29 -10.47
N LYS A 22 6.87 3.82 -11.58
CA LYS A 22 7.61 4.67 -12.51
C LYS A 22 7.53 6.15 -12.14
N VAL A 23 6.41 6.55 -11.54
CA VAL A 23 6.17 7.93 -11.10
C VAL A 23 5.60 7.96 -9.70
N ARG A 24 5.89 9.04 -8.96
CA ARG A 24 5.44 9.20 -7.57
C ARG A 24 3.92 9.14 -7.39
N ALA A 25 3.16 9.58 -8.40
CA ALA A 25 1.70 9.51 -8.38
C ALA A 25 1.16 8.08 -8.22
N GLU A 26 1.82 7.09 -8.84
CA GLU A 26 1.42 5.68 -8.74
C GLU A 26 1.59 5.13 -7.32
N ILE A 27 2.58 5.65 -6.55
CA ILE A 27 2.76 5.29 -5.15
C ILE A 27 1.58 5.78 -4.32
N TYR A 28 1.15 7.02 -4.53
CA TYR A 28 0.01 7.59 -3.84
C TYR A 28 -1.28 6.85 -4.18
N GLU A 29 -1.53 6.62 -5.46
CA GLU A 29 -2.71 5.87 -5.92
C GLU A 29 -2.75 4.45 -5.33
N ALA A 30 -1.63 3.73 -5.35
CA ALA A 30 -1.55 2.40 -4.75
C ALA A 30 -1.78 2.42 -3.24
N PHE A 31 -1.27 3.44 -2.53
CA PHE A 31 -1.46 3.58 -1.10
C PHE A 31 -2.92 3.90 -0.74
N GLU A 32 -3.57 4.82 -1.46
CA GLU A 32 -4.98 5.15 -1.26
C GLU A 32 -5.90 3.93 -1.47
N ASN A 33 -5.57 3.06 -2.44
CA ASN A 33 -6.33 1.83 -2.69
C ASN A 33 -6.21 0.80 -1.56
N ILE A 34 -5.03 0.65 -0.95
CA ILE A 34 -4.79 -0.38 0.08
C ILE A 34 -5.09 0.13 1.50
N TYR A 35 -5.02 1.45 1.75
CA TYR A 35 -5.14 2.04 3.08
C TYR A 35 -6.45 1.67 3.82
N PRO A 36 -7.65 1.69 3.19
CA PRO A 36 -8.88 1.26 3.84
C PRO A 36 -8.84 -0.19 4.33
N ILE A 37 -8.20 -1.08 3.56
CA ILE A 37 -8.03 -2.49 3.89
C ILE A 37 -7.11 -2.62 5.10
N LEU A 38 -5.94 -1.98 5.07
CA LEU A 38 -4.99 -1.98 6.20
C LEU A 38 -5.63 -1.46 7.48
N LYS A 39 -6.43 -0.40 7.38
CA LYS A 39 -7.16 0.17 8.52
C LYS A 39 -8.17 -0.81 9.11
N GLY A 40 -8.83 -1.64 8.28
CA GLY A 40 -9.74 -2.69 8.73
C GLY A 40 -9.08 -3.80 9.55
N PHE A 41 -7.79 -4.05 9.34
CA PHE A 41 -7.00 -5.03 10.12
C PHE A 41 -6.14 -4.39 11.22
N ARG A 42 -6.35 -3.10 11.53
CA ARG A 42 -5.62 -2.43 12.60
C ARG A 42 -5.94 -3.09 13.94
N LYS A 43 -4.92 -3.65 14.59
CA LYS A 43 -5.04 -4.17 15.95
C LYS A 43 -5.27 -3.03 16.93
N THR A 44 -6.36 -3.07 17.67
CA THR A 44 -6.56 -2.29 18.91
C THR A 44 -5.90 -3.07 20.03
N THR A 45 -4.60 -2.86 20.20
CA THR A 45 -3.91 -3.20 21.43
C THR A 45 -3.96 -2.00 22.36
#